data_AF-A0A2D8BBE3-F1
#
_entry.id   AF-A0A2D8BBE3-F1
#
_cell.length_a   1.000
_cell.length_b   1.000
_cell.length_c   1.000
_cell.angle_alpha   90.00
_cell.angle_beta   90.00
_cell.angle_gamma   90.00
#
_symmetry.space_group_name_H-M   'P 1'
#
loop_
_entity.id
_entity.type
_entity.pdbx_description
1 polymer ?
#
loop_
_entity_poly.entity_id
_entity_poly.type
_entity_poly.pdbx_seq_one_letter_code
_entity_poly.pdbx_strand_id
1 'polypeptide(L)'
;MEPSTSTRASSPRIGGRPLRMGAGCAFGMSGSGDPCDSQSRPTDAQSLASSVLLGGMAPSRRRVAVRMQAPCPFGDDVRMATVYVYILPVHGEDWLKLGMSNDPLRRAREFSSRYYEAFDLDRAVLVETDGRADAAALERELRRNLRVHRAPMPLTIRSEAGGHTEWLRGAYPALLDACRDSPTATAVHHPARAWFARAQWEQRALLDGWARGLMREYLLDPDESTPADLPAPLRAQLQDAVDAYHAFGLRIDDQLPAGLAAWYAGLPGLPAEPE
;
A
#
# COMPACT_ATOMS: atom_id res chain seq x y z
N MET A 1 34.25 -18.79 62.98
CA MET A 1 33.38 -19.97 62.89
C MET A 1 32.87 -20.05 61.46
N GLU A 2 33.63 -20.74 60.61
CA GLU A 2 33.18 -21.36 59.35
C GLU A 2 32.34 -22.63 59.66
N PRO A 3 31.74 -23.40 58.70
CA PRO A 3 31.86 -23.38 57.21
C PRO A 3 30.51 -23.45 56.44
N SER A 4 30.41 -23.04 55.16
CA SER A 4 30.70 -23.73 53.87
C SER A 4 29.72 -24.84 53.43
N THR A 5 29.16 -24.70 52.22
CA THR A 5 29.06 -25.68 51.09
C THR A 5 28.21 -25.00 50.00
N SER A 6 28.66 -24.66 48.77
CA SER A 6 29.32 -25.39 47.68
C SER A 6 28.56 -26.64 47.23
N THR A 7 27.99 -26.63 46.01
CA THR A 7 28.09 -27.73 45.03
C THR A 7 27.70 -27.25 43.62
N ARG A 8 28.67 -27.38 42.70
CA ARG A 8 28.56 -27.45 41.23
C ARG A 8 28.19 -28.90 40.83
N ALA A 9 27.44 -29.08 39.74
CA ALA A 9 27.59 -30.18 38.76
C ALA A 9 26.61 -29.93 37.60
N SER A 10 27.05 -29.67 36.36
CA SER A 10 27.61 -30.58 35.35
C SER A 10 26.56 -31.11 34.37
N SER A 11 26.72 -30.74 33.11
CA SER A 11 26.06 -31.31 31.92
C SER A 11 26.37 -32.80 31.73
N PRO A 12 25.61 -33.46 30.84
CA PRO A 12 26.26 -34.27 29.82
C PRO A 12 25.82 -33.92 28.40
N ARG A 13 26.81 -33.87 27.50
CA ARG A 13 26.67 -34.04 26.04
C ARG A 13 26.68 -35.53 25.72
N ILE A 14 25.74 -35.98 24.89
CA ILE A 14 25.80 -37.20 24.05
C ILE A 14 24.95 -36.83 22.82
N GLY A 15 25.36 -36.85 21.55
CA GLY A 15 26.34 -37.66 20.85
C GLY A 15 25.58 -38.67 19.95
N GLY A 16 25.58 -38.49 18.61
CA GLY A 16 25.23 -39.58 17.68
C GLY A 16 24.31 -39.25 16.50
N ARG A 17 24.90 -38.82 15.37
CA ARG A 17 24.49 -39.19 14.00
C ARG A 17 25.04 -40.61 13.70
N PRO A 18 24.61 -41.41 12.67
CA PRO A 18 24.40 -40.94 11.29
C PRO A 18 23.42 -41.70 10.35
N LEU A 19 23.24 -41.11 9.15
CA LEU A 19 23.06 -41.68 7.79
C LEU A 19 21.94 -42.72 7.47
N ARG A 20 21.13 -42.38 6.44
CA ARG A 20 20.85 -43.32 5.32
C ARG A 20 20.59 -42.58 4.01
N MET A 21 21.38 -42.96 2.99
CA MET A 21 21.15 -42.77 1.55
C MET A 21 20.24 -43.87 1.00
N GLY A 22 19.64 -43.59 -0.17
CA GLY A 22 19.05 -44.53 -1.15
C GLY A 22 17.98 -43.78 -1.96
N ALA A 23 18.19 -43.33 -3.21
CA ALA A 23 18.56 -43.99 -4.47
C ALA A 23 17.47 -44.94 -5.03
N GLY A 24 17.08 -44.70 -6.30
CA GLY A 24 16.29 -45.59 -7.16
C GLY A 24 14.97 -44.95 -7.64
N CYS A 25 14.87 -44.39 -8.85
CA CYS A 25 14.78 -45.01 -10.19
C CYS A 25 13.34 -45.37 -10.64
N ALA A 26 12.90 -44.63 -11.67
CA ALA A 26 12.20 -45.02 -12.91
C ALA A 26 11.15 -46.14 -12.94
N PHE A 27 9.98 -45.82 -13.54
CA PHE A 27 9.15 -46.62 -14.47
C PHE A 27 7.94 -45.70 -14.83
N GLY A 28 7.42 -45.52 -16.05
CA GLY A 28 7.59 -46.17 -17.35
C GLY A 28 6.20 -46.32 -18.01
N MET A 29 5.98 -45.63 -19.14
CA MET A 29 5.08 -45.97 -20.29
C MET A 29 3.55 -46.11 -20.00
N SER A 30 2.55 -45.99 -20.88
CA SER A 30 2.36 -45.82 -22.34
C SER A 30 0.84 -45.81 -22.61
N GLY A 31 0.40 -45.26 -23.76
CA GLY A 31 -0.90 -45.58 -24.42
C GLY A 31 -1.77 -44.36 -24.70
N SER A 32 -1.79 -43.69 -25.88
CA SER A 32 -2.17 -44.08 -27.26
C SER A 32 -3.64 -44.46 -27.46
N GLY A 33 -4.40 -43.63 -28.20
CA GLY A 33 -5.73 -43.97 -28.73
C GLY A 33 -6.52 -42.76 -29.29
N ASP A 34 -6.15 -42.30 -30.49
CA ASP A 34 -7.02 -41.59 -31.48
C ASP A 34 -7.74 -42.65 -32.36
N PRO A 35 -8.57 -42.34 -33.39
CA PRO A 35 -9.56 -41.25 -33.62
C PRO A 35 -10.89 -41.78 -34.24
N CYS A 36 -11.89 -40.90 -34.48
CA CYS A 36 -12.88 -41.00 -35.58
C CYS A 36 -13.68 -39.68 -35.63
N ASP A 37 -13.48 -38.81 -36.63
CA ASP A 37 -14.28 -38.70 -37.88
C ASP A 37 -15.78 -38.45 -37.61
N SER A 38 -16.52 -37.53 -38.24
CA SER A 38 -16.32 -36.81 -39.49
C SER A 38 -17.49 -35.82 -39.69
N GLN A 39 -17.21 -34.69 -40.38
CA GLN A 39 -18.04 -34.00 -41.41
C GLN A 39 -19.45 -33.46 -40.99
N SER A 40 -19.89 -32.25 -41.36
CA SER A 40 -19.89 -31.64 -42.69
C SER A 40 -20.15 -30.11 -42.64
N ARG A 41 -19.33 -29.35 -43.36
CA ARG A 41 -19.70 -28.13 -44.15
C ARG A 41 -20.31 -28.62 -45.48
N PRO A 42 -20.88 -27.82 -46.43
CA PRO A 42 -20.52 -26.44 -46.82
C PRO A 42 -21.77 -25.60 -47.24
N THR A 43 -21.78 -24.44 -47.92
CA THR A 43 -20.95 -23.84 -48.99
C THR A 43 -21.42 -22.38 -49.15
N ASP A 44 -20.50 -21.41 -49.27
CA ASP A 44 -20.30 -20.54 -50.47
C ASP A 44 -21.00 -19.17 -50.37
N ALA A 45 -20.49 -18.05 -50.88
CA ALA A 45 -19.36 -17.80 -51.76
C ALA A 45 -19.07 -16.27 -51.86
N GLN A 46 -17.80 -15.97 -52.20
CA GLN A 46 -17.38 -14.88 -53.12
C GLN A 46 -17.36 -13.41 -52.62
N SER A 47 -16.40 -12.53 -52.96
CA SER A 47 -15.26 -12.60 -53.88
C SER A 47 -14.46 -11.26 -53.90
N LEU A 48 -13.12 -11.38 -53.91
CA LEU A 48 -12.08 -10.64 -54.67
C LEU A 48 -11.89 -9.10 -54.60
N ALA A 49 -10.65 -8.68 -54.28
CA ALA A 49 -9.61 -8.17 -55.23
C ALA A 49 -8.43 -7.51 -54.45
N SER A 50 -7.23 -8.11 -54.41
CA SER A 50 -6.01 -7.87 -55.24
C SER A 50 -5.32 -6.50 -55.03
N SER A 51 -4.13 -6.45 -54.38
CA SER A 51 -2.76 -6.42 -54.97
C SER A 51 -2.25 -4.97 -55.24
N VAL A 52 -1.00 -4.49 -55.06
CA VAL A 52 0.34 -5.06 -54.83
C VAL A 52 1.36 -3.88 -54.66
N LEU A 53 2.42 -4.10 -53.86
CA LEU A 53 3.81 -3.54 -53.85
C LEU A 53 4.18 -2.07 -53.49
N LEU A 54 5.11 -1.97 -52.52
CA LEU A 54 6.35 -1.15 -52.37
C LEU A 54 6.46 -0.68 -50.90
N GLY A 55 7.44 -1.09 -50.10
CA GLY A 55 8.88 -0.92 -50.33
C GLY A 55 9.32 0.43 -49.75
N GLY A 56 9.54 0.51 -48.44
CA GLY A 56 10.01 1.75 -47.79
C GLY A 56 10.23 1.61 -46.28
N MET A 57 11.41 1.15 -45.87
CA MET A 57 11.91 1.32 -44.50
C MET A 57 12.08 2.82 -44.22
N ALA A 58 11.26 3.37 -43.32
CA ALA A 58 11.41 4.72 -42.80
C ALA A 58 11.82 4.65 -41.31
N PRO A 59 12.84 5.42 -40.87
CA PRO A 59 13.37 5.33 -39.52
C PRO A 59 12.39 5.88 -38.48
N SER A 60 12.14 5.07 -37.44
CA SER A 60 11.42 5.43 -36.22
C SER A 60 12.09 6.62 -35.51
N ARG A 61 11.63 7.84 -35.81
CA ARG A 61 11.94 9.04 -35.02
C ARG A 61 11.03 9.06 -33.79
N ARG A 62 11.51 8.51 -32.67
CA ARG A 62 10.94 8.83 -31.35
C ARG A 62 11.19 10.31 -31.09
N ARG A 63 10.15 11.15 -31.22
CA ARG A 63 10.15 12.49 -30.63
C ARG A 63 10.08 12.30 -29.11
N VAL A 64 11.23 12.38 -28.44
CA VAL A 64 11.25 12.68 -27.01
C VAL A 64 10.74 14.11 -26.88
N ALA A 65 9.51 14.27 -26.42
CA ALA A 65 9.03 15.56 -25.94
C ALA A 65 9.82 15.86 -24.66
N VAL A 66 10.96 16.51 -24.80
CA VAL A 66 11.63 17.19 -23.68
C VAL A 66 10.70 18.33 -23.29
N ARG A 67 9.94 18.14 -22.23
CA ARG A 67 9.13 19.19 -21.63
C ARG A 67 10.11 20.15 -20.97
N MET A 68 10.42 21.24 -21.68
CA MET A 68 11.21 22.35 -21.16
C MET A 68 10.42 22.98 -20.00
N GLN A 69 10.81 22.67 -18.76
CA GLN A 69 10.28 23.32 -17.58
C GLN A 69 10.94 24.70 -17.46
N ALA A 70 10.12 25.75 -17.43
CA ALA A 70 10.59 27.08 -17.09
C ALA A 70 11.00 27.12 -15.61
N PRO A 71 12.11 27.79 -15.25
CA PRO A 71 12.53 27.89 -13.85
C PRO A 71 11.58 28.80 -13.06
N CYS A 72 11.21 28.35 -11.86
CA CYS A 72 10.43 29.12 -10.89
C CYS A 72 11.27 30.27 -10.30
N PRO A 73 10.69 31.44 -9.99
CA PRO A 73 11.42 32.64 -9.58
C PRO A 73 11.74 32.72 -8.07
N PHE A 74 11.60 31.63 -7.32
CA PHE A 74 11.89 31.60 -5.90
C PHE A 74 13.26 30.95 -5.69
N GLY A 75 14.20 31.74 -5.16
CA GLY A 75 15.64 31.46 -5.13
C GLY A 75 16.03 30.15 -4.46
N ASP A 76 17.28 29.77 -4.74
CA ASP A 76 17.96 28.55 -4.31
C ASP A 76 17.89 28.32 -2.79
N ASP A 77 16.88 27.58 -2.36
CA ASP A 77 16.96 26.69 -1.21
C ASP A 77 16.33 25.37 -1.66
N VAL A 78 17.06 24.64 -2.52
CA VAL A 78 16.65 23.32 -3.02
C VAL A 78 16.77 22.31 -1.88
N ARG A 79 15.89 22.40 -0.89
CA ARG A 79 15.53 21.24 -0.08
C ARG A 79 14.85 20.27 -1.04
N MET A 80 15.57 19.23 -1.45
CA MET A 80 15.00 18.11 -2.18
C MET A 80 13.74 17.69 -1.42
N ALA A 81 12.63 17.51 -2.13
CA ALA A 81 11.34 17.24 -1.48
C ALA A 81 11.48 16.10 -0.48
N THR A 82 11.06 16.33 0.77
CA THR A 82 11.09 15.34 1.85
C THR A 82 10.46 14.04 1.39
N VAL A 83 11.15 12.92 1.62
CA VAL A 83 10.66 11.58 1.33
C VAL A 83 10.60 10.79 2.62
N TYR A 84 9.59 9.95 2.75
CA TYR A 84 9.40 9.09 3.90
C TYR A 84 9.57 7.65 3.50
N VAL A 85 10.29 6.87 4.31
CA VAL A 85 10.13 5.41 4.34
C VAL A 85 9.02 5.10 5.34
N TYR A 86 7.95 4.48 4.87
CA TYR A 86 6.79 4.15 5.68
C TYR A 86 6.74 2.67 6.02
N ILE A 87 6.31 2.41 7.25
CA ILE A 87 6.00 1.07 7.75
C ILE A 87 4.60 1.11 8.32
N LEU A 88 3.71 0.34 7.71
CA LEU A 88 2.30 0.28 8.04
C LEU A 88 1.95 -1.16 8.45
N PRO A 89 1.98 -1.48 9.76
CA PRO A 89 1.49 -2.75 10.27
C PRO A 89 -0.01 -2.86 10.05
N VAL A 90 -0.49 -4.05 9.67
CA VAL A 90 -1.93 -4.34 9.55
C VAL A 90 -2.51 -4.50 10.95
N HIS A 91 -3.67 -3.90 11.20
CA HIS A 91 -4.31 -3.94 12.52
C HIS A 91 -4.67 -5.38 12.91
N GLY A 92 -4.31 -5.78 14.14
CA GLY A 92 -4.59 -7.11 14.68
C GLY A 92 -3.80 -8.27 14.03
N GLU A 93 -2.92 -7.97 13.07
CA GLU A 93 -2.15 -8.97 12.33
C GLU A 93 -0.64 -8.74 12.51
N ASP A 94 0.14 -9.77 12.18
CA ASP A 94 1.61 -9.72 12.17
C ASP A 94 2.18 -9.31 10.80
N TRP A 95 1.32 -8.79 9.91
CA TRP A 95 1.71 -8.29 8.59
C TRP A 95 2.06 -6.81 8.66
N LEU A 96 2.98 -6.39 7.82
CA LEU A 96 3.25 -4.98 7.59
C LEU A 96 3.64 -4.70 6.14
N LYS A 97 3.32 -3.48 5.70
CA LYS A 97 3.77 -2.92 4.43
C LYS A 97 4.99 -2.05 4.68
N LEU A 98 6.06 -2.28 3.92
CA LEU A 98 7.22 -1.40 3.83
C LEU A 98 7.22 -0.67 2.47
N GLY A 99 7.56 0.61 2.42
CA GLY A 99 7.77 1.32 1.16
C GLY A 99 8.25 2.74 1.37
N MET A 100 8.26 3.54 0.31
CA MET A 100 8.60 4.96 0.38
C MET A 100 7.62 5.84 -0.40
N SER A 101 7.39 7.07 0.08
CA SER A 101 6.52 8.06 -0.54
C SER A 101 6.89 9.46 -0.07
N ASN A 102 6.67 10.48 -0.90
CA ASN A 102 6.68 11.89 -0.46
C ASN A 102 5.34 12.27 0.22
N ASP A 103 4.29 11.48 0.04
CA ASP A 103 2.99 11.64 0.68
C ASP A 103 2.51 10.29 1.26
N PRO A 104 2.92 9.96 2.51
CA PRO A 104 2.47 8.75 3.19
C PRO A 104 0.96 8.67 3.41
N LEU A 105 0.28 9.80 3.63
CA LEU A 105 -1.17 9.85 3.84
C LEU A 105 -1.92 9.42 2.58
N ARG A 106 -1.58 10.02 1.43
CA ARG A 106 -2.12 9.58 0.14
C ARG A 106 -1.82 8.10 -0.11
N ARG A 107 -0.59 7.66 0.17
CA ARG A 107 -0.21 6.26 -0.08
C ARG A 107 -0.99 5.28 0.80
N ALA A 108 -1.27 5.62 2.05
CA ALA A 108 -2.11 4.82 2.93
C ALA A 108 -3.55 4.70 2.39
N ARG A 109 -4.13 5.81 1.90
CA ARG A 109 -5.46 5.83 1.25
C ARG A 109 -5.52 4.98 -0.02
N GLU A 110 -4.43 4.90 -0.77
CA GLU A 110 -4.34 4.05 -1.96
C GLU A 110 -4.41 2.55 -1.61
N PHE A 111 -3.94 2.14 -0.42
CA PHE A 111 -4.08 0.75 0.04
C PHE A 111 -5.48 0.43 0.55
N SER A 112 -6.12 1.36 1.25
CA SER A 112 -7.47 1.21 1.80
C SER A 112 -8.10 2.58 2.02
N SER A 113 -9.38 2.75 1.65
CA SER A 113 -10.13 3.96 1.99
C SER A 113 -10.27 4.12 3.51
N ARG A 114 -10.43 3.00 4.23
CA ARG A 114 -10.43 2.92 5.70
C ARG A 114 -9.03 2.60 6.25
N TYR A 115 -8.01 3.31 5.76
CA TYR A 115 -6.61 3.07 6.17
C TYR A 115 -6.39 3.19 7.69
N TYR A 116 -7.19 4.03 8.37
CA TYR A 116 -7.16 4.26 9.82
C TYR A 116 -7.69 3.08 10.64
N GLU A 117 -8.39 2.13 10.01
CA GLU A 117 -8.78 0.84 10.59
C GLU A 117 -7.91 -0.31 10.07
N ALA A 118 -7.51 -0.25 8.80
CA ALA A 118 -6.73 -1.32 8.17
C ALA A 118 -5.31 -1.41 8.75
N PHE A 119 -4.73 -0.28 9.13
CA PHE A 119 -3.37 -0.22 9.68
C PHE A 119 -3.37 0.19 11.15
N ASP A 120 -2.48 -0.43 11.91
CA ASP A 120 -2.17 -0.04 13.27
C ASP A 120 -1.25 1.19 13.27
N LEU A 121 -1.87 2.38 13.34
CA LEU A 121 -1.15 3.65 13.28
C LEU A 121 -0.37 3.96 14.57
N ASP A 122 -0.71 3.29 15.67
CA ASP A 122 0.02 3.35 16.94
C ASP A 122 1.29 2.50 16.91
N ARG A 123 1.36 1.54 15.99
CA ARG A 123 2.60 0.81 15.68
C ARG A 123 3.28 1.30 14.41
N ALA A 124 2.61 2.07 13.57
CA ALA A 124 3.20 2.59 12.34
C ALA A 124 4.43 3.48 12.60
N VAL A 125 5.36 3.46 11.64
CA VAL A 125 6.61 4.23 11.66
C VAL A 125 6.73 4.98 10.35
N LEU A 126 7.11 6.26 10.41
CA LEU A 126 7.57 7.01 9.25
C LEU A 126 8.98 7.53 9.52
N VAL A 127 9.91 7.17 8.65
CA VAL A 127 11.29 7.70 8.68
C VAL A 127 11.41 8.77 7.62
N GLU A 128 11.60 10.01 8.05
CA GLU A 128 11.80 11.17 7.21
C GLU A 128 13.26 11.23 6.72
N THR A 129 13.47 11.56 5.44
CA THR A 129 14.80 11.70 4.84
C THR A 129 14.88 12.96 3.97
N ASP A 130 16.10 13.48 3.77
CA ASP A 130 16.39 14.70 2.99
C ASP A 130 16.24 14.51 1.47
N GLY A 131 15.67 13.39 1.04
CA GLY A 131 15.37 13.16 -0.36
C GLY A 131 15.23 11.70 -0.74
N ARG A 132 14.91 11.49 -2.01
CA ARG A 132 14.58 10.17 -2.57
C ARG A 132 15.75 9.19 -2.55
N ALA A 133 16.99 9.67 -2.70
CA ALA A 133 18.16 8.80 -2.71
C ALA A 133 18.37 8.12 -1.35
N ASP A 134 18.23 8.88 -0.27
CA ASP A 134 18.37 8.41 1.10
C ASP A 134 17.22 7.48 1.49
N ALA A 135 15.98 7.86 1.19
CA ALA A 135 14.82 6.98 1.38
C ALA A 135 14.96 5.65 0.64
N ALA A 136 15.42 5.68 -0.61
CA ALA A 136 15.63 4.46 -1.40
C ALA A 136 16.82 3.63 -0.88
N ALA A 137 17.85 4.26 -0.32
CA ALA A 137 18.96 3.56 0.31
C ALA A 137 18.49 2.81 1.56
N LEU A 138 17.75 3.49 2.43
CA LEU A 138 17.16 2.93 3.64
C LEU A 138 16.14 1.81 3.33
N GLU A 139 15.19 2.06 2.42
CA GLU A 139 14.18 1.06 2.02
C GLU A 139 14.84 -0.21 1.46
N ARG A 140 15.85 -0.05 0.60
CA ARG A 140 16.63 -1.17 0.07
C ARG A 140 17.42 -1.91 1.14
N GLU A 141 18.00 -1.20 2.11
CA GLU A 141 18.70 -1.81 3.23
C GLU A 141 17.75 -2.67 4.08
N LEU A 142 16.63 -2.09 4.51
CA LEU A 142 15.59 -2.81 5.27
C LEU A 142 15.10 -4.05 4.51
N ARG A 143 14.85 -3.93 3.20
CA ARG A 143 14.42 -5.07 2.36
C ARG A 143 15.46 -6.17 2.20
N ARG A 144 16.75 -5.84 2.27
CA ARG A 144 17.83 -6.83 2.22
C ARG A 144 17.94 -7.54 3.57
N ASN A 145 17.95 -6.79 4.67
CA ASN A 145 18.13 -7.32 6.01
C ASN A 145 16.92 -8.18 6.46
N LEU A 146 15.71 -7.80 6.04
CA LEU A 146 14.47 -8.46 6.42
C LEU A 146 13.96 -9.44 5.35
N ARG A 147 14.81 -9.89 4.43
CA ARG A 147 14.41 -10.77 3.32
C ARG A 147 13.74 -12.07 3.81
N VAL A 148 14.19 -12.60 4.95
CA VAL A 148 13.63 -13.82 5.56
C VAL A 148 12.19 -13.66 6.02
N HIS A 149 11.72 -12.42 6.20
CA HIS A 149 10.35 -12.10 6.63
C HIS A 149 9.40 -11.84 5.47
N ARG A 150 9.84 -11.92 4.21
CA ARG A 150 8.98 -11.65 3.06
C ARG A 150 7.78 -12.57 3.05
N ALA A 151 6.60 -11.98 2.91
CA ALA A 151 5.32 -12.66 2.89
C ALA A 151 4.51 -12.23 1.66
N PRO A 152 3.54 -13.06 1.21
CA PRO A 152 2.53 -12.59 0.27
C PRO A 152 1.66 -11.51 0.91
N MET A 153 1.05 -10.69 0.06
CA MET A 153 0.06 -9.69 0.46
C MET A 153 -1.12 -10.36 1.19
N PRO A 154 -1.62 -9.76 2.29
CA PRO A 154 -2.87 -10.20 2.92
C PRO A 154 -4.05 -10.15 1.95
N LEU A 155 -4.97 -11.11 2.06
CA LEU A 155 -6.21 -11.14 1.25
C LEU A 155 -7.15 -9.96 1.58
N THR A 156 -6.98 -9.34 2.74
CA THR A 156 -7.74 -8.20 3.24
C THR A 156 -7.35 -6.88 2.57
N ILE A 157 -6.21 -6.81 1.88
CA ILE A 157 -5.72 -5.59 1.22
C ILE A 157 -5.98 -5.65 -0.28
N ARG A 158 -6.50 -4.54 -0.84
CA ARG A 158 -6.83 -4.44 -2.27
C ARG A 158 -5.59 -4.57 -3.14
N SER A 159 -5.70 -5.39 -4.17
CA SER A 159 -4.61 -5.68 -5.13
C SER A 159 -4.24 -4.47 -6.01
N GLU A 160 -5.18 -3.57 -6.28
CA GLU A 160 -4.96 -2.48 -7.24
C GLU A 160 -3.95 -1.41 -6.75
N ALA A 161 -3.61 -1.40 -5.46
CA ALA A 161 -2.75 -0.39 -4.86
C ALA A 161 -1.26 -0.49 -5.26
N GLY A 162 -0.86 -1.57 -5.94
CA GLY A 162 0.53 -1.88 -6.25
C GLY A 162 1.35 -2.19 -4.98
N GLY A 163 1.91 -3.39 -4.88
CA GLY A 163 2.67 -3.75 -3.67
C GLY A 163 2.93 -5.22 -3.44
N HIS A 164 2.84 -6.07 -4.47
CA HIS A 164 2.90 -7.53 -4.31
C HIS A 164 4.19 -8.06 -3.66
N THR A 165 5.28 -7.28 -3.62
CA THR A 165 6.62 -7.78 -3.27
C THR A 165 7.23 -7.17 -2.00
N GLU A 166 6.43 -6.42 -1.23
CA GLU A 166 6.91 -5.57 -0.13
C GLU A 166 6.06 -5.73 1.14
N TRP A 167 5.54 -6.93 1.34
CA TRP A 167 4.90 -7.35 2.58
C TRP A 167 5.87 -8.19 3.39
N LEU A 168 5.91 -7.92 4.70
CA LEU A 168 6.70 -8.66 5.67
C LEU A 168 5.79 -9.21 6.76
N ARG A 169 6.15 -10.36 7.32
CA ARG A 169 5.49 -10.96 8.48
C ARG A 169 6.49 -11.23 9.61
N GLY A 170 6.16 -10.85 10.84
CA GLY A 170 7.00 -11.08 12.01
C GLY A 170 8.28 -10.27 12.05
N ALA A 171 8.37 -9.20 11.24
CA ALA A 171 9.56 -8.36 11.12
C ALA A 171 9.53 -7.13 12.04
N TYR A 172 8.42 -6.87 12.71
CA TYR A 172 8.15 -5.58 13.35
C TYR A 172 9.24 -5.12 14.34
N PRO A 173 9.70 -5.95 15.31
CA PRO A 173 10.73 -5.52 16.25
C PRO A 173 12.07 -5.19 15.56
N ALA A 174 12.56 -6.10 14.71
CA ALA A 174 13.82 -5.93 13.99
C ALA A 174 13.80 -4.71 13.05
N LEU A 175 12.64 -4.42 12.47
CA LEU A 175 12.45 -3.25 11.63
C LEU A 175 12.51 -1.96 12.44
N LEU A 176 11.83 -1.91 13.59
CA LEU A 176 11.73 -0.72 14.43
C LEU A 176 13.11 -0.26 14.91
N ASP A 177 13.94 -1.22 15.34
CA ASP A 177 15.31 -0.94 15.76
C ASP A 177 16.14 -0.37 14.60
N ALA A 178 16.06 -1.00 13.42
CA ALA A 178 16.78 -0.53 12.23
C ALA A 178 16.33 0.87 11.74
N CYS A 179 15.07 1.25 11.98
CA CYS A 179 14.58 2.58 11.63
C CYS A 179 15.09 3.66 12.59
N ARG A 180 15.15 3.36 13.88
CA ARG A 180 15.65 4.29 14.91
C ARG A 180 17.13 4.60 14.75
N ASP A 181 17.90 3.60 14.33
CA ASP A 181 19.36 3.70 14.19
C ASP A 181 19.79 4.14 12.77
N SER A 182 18.83 4.52 11.91
CA SER A 182 19.13 4.87 10.53
C SER A 182 19.95 6.16 10.43
N PRO A 183 21.16 6.14 9.82
CA PRO A 183 21.99 7.34 9.68
C PRO A 183 21.45 8.31 8.61
N THR A 184 20.51 7.87 7.78
CA THR A 184 19.85 8.68 6.74
C THR A 184 18.55 9.33 7.21
N ALA A 185 18.12 9.05 8.45
CA ALA A 185 16.91 9.60 9.02
C ALA A 185 17.14 11.04 9.50
N THR A 186 16.28 11.96 9.07
CA THR A 186 16.21 13.32 9.60
C THR A 186 15.21 13.42 10.76
N ALA A 187 14.18 12.58 10.73
CA ALA A 187 13.25 12.37 11.84
C ALA A 187 12.65 10.95 11.77
N VAL A 188 12.25 10.42 12.93
CA VAL A 188 11.49 9.17 13.03
C VAL A 188 10.20 9.44 13.78
N HIS A 189 9.07 9.23 13.11
CA HIS A 189 7.73 9.40 13.66
C HIS A 189 7.21 8.02 14.10
N HIS A 190 7.33 7.70 15.38
CA HIS A 190 6.83 6.48 16.02
C HIS A 190 6.27 6.82 17.42
N PRO A 191 4.97 6.57 17.71
CA PRO A 191 3.93 6.13 16.77
C PRO A 191 3.68 7.17 15.66
N ALA A 192 3.40 6.71 14.44
CA ALA A 192 3.11 7.60 13.31
C ALA A 192 1.70 8.22 13.36
N ARG A 193 0.81 7.78 14.26
CA ARG A 193 -0.56 8.29 14.41
C ARG A 193 -0.64 9.82 14.48
N ALA A 194 0.24 10.46 15.26
CA ALA A 194 0.27 11.92 15.37
C ALA A 194 0.66 12.61 14.06
N TRP A 195 1.58 12.00 13.28
CA TRP A 195 1.94 12.49 11.96
C TRP A 195 0.75 12.42 11.00
N PHE A 196 0.02 11.29 10.98
CA PHE A 196 -1.17 11.13 10.15
C PHE A 196 -2.28 12.11 10.54
N ALA A 197 -2.54 12.29 11.83
CA ALA A 197 -3.52 13.26 12.33
C ALA A 197 -3.17 14.69 11.87
N ARG A 198 -1.89 15.09 11.97
CA ARG A 198 -1.42 16.40 11.49
C ARG A 198 -1.57 16.55 9.97
N ALA A 199 -1.14 15.55 9.20
CA ALA A 199 -1.28 15.58 7.74
C ALA A 199 -2.78 15.65 7.31
N GLN A 200 -3.65 14.94 8.02
CA GLN A 200 -5.09 14.95 7.79
C GLN A 200 -5.70 16.34 8.12
N TRP A 201 -5.28 16.94 9.23
CA TRP A 201 -5.67 18.28 9.65
C TRP A 201 -5.24 19.36 8.64
N GLU A 202 -4.02 19.27 8.11
CA GLU A 202 -3.50 20.19 7.10
C GLU A 202 -4.33 20.14 5.80
N GLN A 203 -4.90 18.98 5.46
CA GLN A 203 -5.77 18.80 4.29
C GLN A 203 -7.24 19.21 4.49
N ARG A 204 -7.67 19.52 5.73
CA ARG A 204 -9.10 19.75 6.05
C ARG A 204 -9.78 20.86 5.24
N ALA A 205 -9.03 21.92 4.92
CA ALA A 205 -9.57 23.06 4.16
C ALA A 205 -9.95 22.69 2.71
N LEU A 206 -9.47 21.55 2.20
CA LEU A 206 -9.80 21.05 0.88
C LEU A 206 -11.07 20.17 0.88
N LEU A 207 -11.58 19.80 2.06
CA LEU A 207 -12.63 18.80 2.21
C LEU A 207 -13.97 19.26 1.62
N ASP A 208 -14.37 20.51 1.89
CA ASP A 208 -15.59 21.11 1.32
C ASP A 208 -15.55 21.11 -0.21
N GLY A 209 -14.48 21.66 -0.78
CA GLY A 209 -14.31 21.74 -2.24
C GLY A 209 -14.26 20.36 -2.91
N TRP A 210 -13.56 19.39 -2.29
CA TRP A 210 -13.52 18.01 -2.77
C TRP A 210 -14.89 17.34 -2.72
N ALA A 211 -15.60 17.42 -1.60
CA ALA A 211 -16.92 16.81 -1.42
C ALA A 211 -17.93 17.37 -2.41
N ARG A 212 -17.97 18.70 -2.59
CA ARG A 212 -18.80 19.37 -3.59
C ARG A 212 -18.46 18.94 -5.01
N GLY A 213 -17.17 18.84 -5.32
CA GLY A 213 -16.70 18.37 -6.64
C GLY A 213 -17.23 16.97 -6.95
N LEU A 214 -17.14 16.06 -5.99
CA LEU A 214 -17.65 14.69 -6.11
C LEU A 214 -19.18 14.65 -6.22
N MET A 215 -19.89 15.44 -5.42
CA MET A 215 -21.36 15.51 -5.46
C MET A 215 -21.90 16.08 -6.78
N ARG A 216 -21.26 17.12 -7.34
CA ARG A 216 -21.67 17.77 -8.60
C ARG A 216 -21.66 16.86 -9.83
N GLU A 217 -20.95 15.74 -9.78
CA GLU A 217 -20.95 14.77 -10.87
C GLU A 217 -22.31 14.06 -10.99
N TYR A 218 -23.08 13.98 -9.90
CA TYR A 218 -24.33 13.22 -9.84
C TYR A 218 -25.54 14.06 -9.40
N LEU A 219 -25.33 15.16 -8.70
CA LEU A 219 -26.37 16.01 -8.11
C LEU A 219 -26.40 17.38 -8.80
N LEU A 220 -27.60 17.86 -9.13
CA LEU A 220 -27.80 19.16 -9.78
C LEU A 220 -27.40 20.34 -8.88
N ASP A 221 -27.71 20.23 -7.58
CA ASP A 221 -27.35 21.22 -6.58
C ASP A 221 -26.73 20.55 -5.34
N PRO A 222 -25.39 20.58 -5.18
CA PRO A 222 -24.72 19.95 -4.04
C PRO A 222 -24.93 20.71 -2.71
N ASP A 223 -25.39 21.97 -2.73
CA ASP A 223 -25.67 22.75 -1.53
C ASP A 223 -27.01 22.36 -0.90
N GLU A 224 -27.99 22.04 -1.75
CA GLU A 224 -29.34 21.67 -1.30
C GLU A 224 -29.57 20.15 -1.27
N SER A 225 -28.69 19.36 -1.90
CA SER A 225 -28.84 17.90 -1.97
C SER A 225 -28.12 17.16 -0.84
N THR A 226 -28.59 15.94 -0.57
CA THR A 226 -27.92 15.04 0.36
C THR A 226 -27.14 13.96 -0.39
N PRO A 227 -26.06 13.41 0.20
CA PRO A 227 -25.37 12.24 -0.36
C PRO A 227 -26.24 10.99 -0.51
N ALA A 228 -27.45 10.94 0.07
CA ALA A 228 -28.31 9.75 0.04
C ALA A 228 -28.62 9.27 -1.38
N ASP A 229 -28.72 10.20 -2.33
CA ASP A 229 -29.04 9.93 -3.74
C ASP A 229 -27.82 9.56 -4.59
N LEU A 230 -26.61 9.57 -4.02
CA LEU A 230 -25.40 9.16 -4.72
C LEU A 230 -25.32 7.63 -4.87
N PRO A 231 -24.60 7.13 -5.89
CA PRO A 231 -24.23 5.72 -5.99
C PRO A 231 -23.52 5.24 -4.72
N ALA A 232 -23.80 4.00 -4.30
CA ALA A 232 -23.26 3.44 -3.06
C ALA A 232 -21.73 3.56 -2.90
N PRO A 233 -20.89 3.35 -3.93
CA PRO A 233 -19.43 3.52 -3.80
C PRO A 233 -19.01 4.96 -3.47
N LEU A 234 -19.71 5.95 -4.03
CA LEU A 234 -19.44 7.36 -3.78
C LEU A 234 -19.88 7.78 -2.38
N ARG A 235 -21.03 7.26 -1.91
CA ARG A 235 -21.48 7.45 -0.52
C ARG A 235 -20.46 6.88 0.46
N ALA A 236 -19.98 5.67 0.22
CA ALA A 236 -18.95 5.04 1.04
C ALA A 236 -17.65 5.85 1.03
N GLN A 237 -17.27 6.42 -0.12
CA GLN A 237 -16.08 7.28 -0.22
C GLN A 237 -16.19 8.56 0.61
N LEU A 238 -17.36 9.24 0.58
CA LEU A 238 -17.62 10.40 1.42
C LEU A 238 -17.62 10.02 2.90
N GLN A 239 -18.30 8.94 3.26
CA GLN A 239 -18.34 8.44 4.64
C GLN A 239 -16.94 8.08 5.15
N ASP A 240 -16.17 7.29 4.41
CA ASP A 240 -14.81 6.88 4.80
C ASP A 240 -13.89 8.10 4.98
N ALA A 241 -14.07 9.16 4.19
CA ALA A 241 -13.31 10.39 4.33
C ALA A 241 -13.65 11.13 5.64
N VAL A 242 -14.94 11.24 6.00
CA VAL A 242 -15.39 11.88 7.24
C VAL A 242 -15.01 11.03 8.46
N ASP A 243 -15.23 9.71 8.39
CA ASP A 243 -14.81 8.74 9.40
C ASP A 243 -13.30 8.84 9.69
N ALA A 244 -12.46 9.07 8.66
CA ALA A 244 -11.02 9.24 8.86
C ALA A 244 -10.68 10.42 9.78
N TYR A 245 -11.39 11.56 9.66
CA TYR A 245 -11.16 12.70 10.56
C TYR A 245 -11.62 12.39 11.99
N HIS A 246 -12.79 11.75 12.14
CA HIS A 246 -13.29 11.33 13.45
C HIS A 246 -12.39 10.29 14.11
N ALA A 247 -11.81 9.37 13.34
CA ALA A 247 -10.87 8.38 13.83
C ALA A 247 -9.62 9.02 14.48
N PHE A 248 -9.24 10.24 14.11
CA PHE A 248 -8.17 11.01 14.77
C PHE A 248 -8.69 12.02 15.82
N GLY A 249 -10.00 12.02 16.12
CA GLY A 249 -10.61 12.98 17.03
C GLY A 249 -10.67 14.41 16.47
N LEU A 250 -10.59 14.58 15.15
CA LEU A 250 -10.61 15.90 14.50
C LEU A 250 -12.04 16.34 14.24
N ARG A 251 -12.37 17.56 14.69
CA ARG A 251 -13.64 18.21 14.36
C ARG A 251 -13.55 18.88 13.00
N ILE A 252 -14.53 18.59 12.14
CA ILE A 252 -14.59 19.10 10.75
C ILE A 252 -15.98 19.60 10.35
N ASP A 253 -16.88 19.80 11.32
CA ASP A 253 -18.28 20.18 11.06
C ASP A 253 -18.39 21.45 10.18
N ASP A 254 -17.47 22.39 10.36
CA ASP A 254 -17.38 23.67 9.64
C ASP A 254 -16.66 23.57 8.28
N GLN A 255 -16.11 22.40 7.95
CA GLN A 255 -15.36 22.11 6.71
C GLN A 255 -16.12 21.18 5.78
N LEU A 256 -17.39 20.87 6.09
CA LEU A 256 -18.26 20.02 5.30
C LEU A 256 -19.39 20.82 4.64
N PRO A 257 -19.83 20.44 3.43
CA PRO A 257 -21.09 20.91 2.87
C PRO A 257 -22.25 20.57 3.82
N ALA A 258 -23.18 21.51 4.01
CA ALA A 258 -24.26 21.37 5.00
C ALA A 258 -25.09 20.08 4.83
N GLY A 259 -25.43 19.72 3.57
CA GLY A 259 -26.14 18.48 3.26
C GLY A 259 -25.37 17.21 3.62
N LEU A 260 -24.03 17.22 3.47
CA LEU A 260 -23.16 16.11 3.86
C LEU A 260 -23.06 16.00 5.39
N ALA A 261 -22.87 17.11 6.09
CA ALA A 261 -22.83 17.13 7.56
C ALA A 261 -24.15 16.61 8.18
N ALA A 262 -25.29 17.09 7.67
CA ALA A 262 -26.61 16.66 8.14
C ALA A 262 -26.87 15.17 7.85
N TRP A 263 -26.52 14.70 6.66
CA TRP A 263 -26.64 13.29 6.30
C TRP A 263 -25.77 12.39 7.19
N TYR A 264 -24.51 12.76 7.41
CA TYR A 264 -23.57 11.99 8.21
C TYR A 264 -24.02 11.91 9.68
N ALA A 265 -24.51 13.01 10.25
CA ALA A 265 -25.06 13.04 11.61
C ALA A 265 -26.31 12.16 11.79
N GLY A 266 -27.04 11.89 10.71
CA GLY A 266 -28.21 11.00 10.70
C GLY A 266 -27.89 9.52 10.49
N LEU A 267 -26.62 9.16 10.24
CA LEU A 267 -26.23 7.76 10.11
C LEU A 267 -26.29 7.07 11.49
N PRO A 268 -26.74 5.80 11.55
CA PRO A 268 -26.63 5.02 12.78
C PRO A 268 -25.16 4.97 13.18
N GLY A 269 -24.85 5.53 14.35
CA GLY A 269 -23.48 5.82 14.75
C GLY A 269 -22.57 4.59 14.75
N LEU A 270 -21.29 4.84 14.48
CA LEU A 270 -20.20 4.00 15.00
C LEU A 270 -20.47 3.79 16.50
N PRO A 271 -20.31 2.57 17.04
CA PRO A 271 -20.55 2.33 18.46
C PRO A 271 -19.73 3.33 19.27
N ALA A 272 -20.40 4.08 20.14
CA ALA A 272 -19.72 4.90 21.12
C ALA A 272 -18.76 3.98 21.90
N GLU A 273 -17.47 4.32 21.91
CA GLU A 273 -16.48 3.63 22.75
C GLU A 273 -17.05 3.56 24.19
N PRO A 274 -17.02 2.39 24.84
CA PRO A 274 -17.46 2.28 26.21
C PRO A 274 -16.56 3.15 27.11
N GLU A 275 -17.20 3.96 27.98
CA GLU A 275 -16.56 4.72 29.05
C GLU A 275 -15.70 3.86 29.99
#